data_AF-A0A164H746-F1
#
_entry.id   AF-A0A164H746-F1
#
_cell.length_a   1.000
_cell.length_b   1.000
_cell.length_c   1.000
_cell.angle_alpha   90.00
_cell.angle_beta   90.00
_cell.angle_gamma   90.00
#
_symmetry.space_group_name_H-M   'P 1'
#
loop_
_entity.id
_entity.type
_entity.pdbx_description
1 polymer ?
#
loop_
_entity_poly.entity_id
_entity_poly.type
_entity_poly.pdbx_seq_one_letter_code
_entity_poly.pdbx_strand_id
1 'polypeptide(L)'
;MYVVATLLNQGGYISSKLTPIRLVVGAWCLLTLVLLNVYNGVLTSYLMVTPYSLPLMDSMEDAAYDPNVRPVLVKNQAGDILFSTADKGLFKAFGDKLRANPKLRCNSSRQCVQMVTSLPHQHAYIEDLLALKEIIKDEYNRTGQCKTTIMKVGEASRPTGWALRKRSTYSEKFNRG
;
A
#
# COMPACT_ATOMS: atom_id res chain seq x y z
N MET A 1 7.54 45.65 12.27
CA MET A 1 8.64 44.75 12.72
C MET A 1 8.32 43.96 13.99
N TYR A 2 7.65 44.54 15.01
CA TYR A 2 7.28 43.81 16.24
C TYR A 2 6.52 42.49 15.99
N VAL A 3 5.50 42.52 15.13
CA VAL A 3 4.64 41.38 14.78
C VAL A 3 5.44 40.18 14.26
N VAL A 4 6.41 40.42 13.36
CA VAL A 4 7.26 39.38 12.78
C VAL A 4 8.30 38.87 13.79
N ALA A 5 8.85 39.76 14.62
CA ALA A 5 9.82 39.39 15.64
C ALA A 5 9.18 38.56 16.77
N THR A 6 7.93 38.84 17.15
CA THR A 6 7.15 37.99 18.06
C THR A 6 6.80 36.62 17.46
N LEU A 7 6.56 36.54 16.15
CA LEU A 7 6.35 35.25 15.45
C LEU A 7 7.60 34.38 15.46
N LEU A 8 8.77 35.01 15.30
CA LEU A 8 10.07 34.32 15.29
C LEU A 8 10.65 34.10 16.70
N ASN A 9 9.89 34.42 17.75
CA ASN A 9 10.34 34.38 19.15
C ASN A 9 11.59 35.23 19.44
N GLN A 10 11.89 36.22 18.58
CA GLN A 10 13.04 37.14 18.70
C GLN A 10 12.74 38.31 19.63
N GLY A 11 11.49 38.44 20.08
CA GLY A 11 11.04 39.55 20.92
C GLY A 11 10.99 40.87 20.16
N GLY A 12 10.41 41.89 20.77
CA GLY A 12 10.34 43.22 20.19
C GLY A 12 9.95 44.23 21.25
N TYR A 13 10.22 45.51 20.99
CA TYR A 13 9.88 46.59 21.90
C TYR A 13 8.80 47.49 21.29
N ILE A 14 7.72 47.72 22.04
CA ILE A 14 6.69 48.71 21.73
C ILE A 14 6.63 49.70 22.90
N SER A 15 6.84 50.99 22.63
CA SER A 15 6.91 52.06 23.62
C SER A 15 5.53 52.64 24.03
N SER A 16 4.42 52.07 23.56
CA SER A 16 3.08 52.61 23.86
C SER A 16 2.56 52.21 25.24
N LYS A 17 2.10 53.19 26.02
CA LYS A 17 1.50 53.02 27.36
C LYS A 17 -0.03 52.84 27.35
N LEU A 18 -0.66 52.88 26.18
CA LEU A 18 -2.12 52.74 26.04
C LEU A 18 -2.57 51.30 26.35
N THR A 19 -3.53 51.15 27.26
CA THR A 19 -4.18 49.88 27.65
C THR A 19 -4.74 49.06 26.48
N PRO A 20 -5.46 49.63 25.49
CA PRO A 20 -5.98 48.83 24.38
C PRO A 20 -4.86 48.21 23.51
N ILE A 21 -3.74 48.92 23.36
CA ILE A 21 -2.59 48.42 22.60
C ILE A 21 -1.95 47.23 23.31
N ARG A 22 -1.89 47.24 24.64
CA ARG A 22 -1.39 46.10 25.44
C ARG A 22 -2.28 44.86 25.32
N LEU A 23 -3.60 45.03 25.26
CA LEU A 23 -4.52 43.91 25.04
C LEU A 23 -4.32 43.26 23.66
N VAL A 24 -4.18 44.08 22.61
CA VAL A 24 -3.91 43.59 21.25
C VAL A 24 -2.56 42.86 21.17
N VAL A 25 -1.53 43.41 21.81
CA VAL A 25 -0.21 42.78 21.88
C VAL A 25 -0.24 41.46 22.65
N GLY A 26 -0.96 41.40 23.78
CA GLY A 26 -1.13 40.16 24.56
C GLY A 26 -1.88 39.09 23.77
N ALA A 27 -2.98 39.46 23.09
CA ALA A 27 -3.72 38.56 22.22
C ALA A 27 -2.85 38.04 21.05
N TRP A 28 -2.03 38.91 20.45
CA TRP A 28 -1.09 38.53 19.42
C TRP A 28 -0.05 37.54 19.93
N CYS A 29 0.56 37.79 21.09
CA CYS A 29 1.53 36.86 21.70
C CYS A 29 0.93 35.49 22.02
N LEU A 30 -0.30 35.44 22.52
CA LEU A 30 -1.01 34.18 22.77
C LEU A 30 -1.26 33.42 21.47
N LEU A 31 -1.69 34.13 20.41
CA LEU A 31 -1.90 33.54 19.09
C LEU A 31 -0.60 32.99 18.50
N THR A 32 0.51 33.73 18.58
CA THR A 32 1.82 33.26 18.09
C THR A 32 2.34 32.06 18.88
N LEU A 33 2.12 32.03 20.20
CA LEU A 33 2.49 30.90 21.05
C LEU A 33 1.74 29.64 20.64
N VAL A 34 0.42 29.73 20.43
CA VAL A 34 -0.39 28.59 19.97
C VAL A 34 0.09 28.11 18.59
N LEU A 35 0.29 29.02 17.64
CA LEU A 35 0.75 28.67 16.29
C LEU A 35 2.11 27.97 16.29
N LEU A 36 3.07 28.46 17.08
CA LEU A 36 4.39 27.85 17.20
C LEU A 36 4.33 26.45 17.82
N ASN A 37 3.53 26.26 18.88
CA ASN A 37 3.35 24.96 19.49
C ASN A 37 2.68 23.97 18.55
N VAL A 38 1.66 24.40 17.80
CA VAL A 38 1.00 23.56 16.78
C VAL A 38 1.97 23.21 15.66
N TYR A 39 2.72 24.18 15.15
CA TYR A 39 3.71 23.94 14.09
C TYR A 39 4.78 22.94 14.53
N ASN A 40 5.36 23.15 15.72
CA ASN A 40 6.36 22.24 16.26
C ASN A 40 5.79 20.85 16.54
N GLY A 41 4.55 20.76 17.03
CA GLY A 41 3.85 19.48 17.22
C GLY A 41 3.65 18.73 15.91
N VAL A 42 3.13 19.41 14.88
CA VAL A 42 2.91 18.83 13.56
C VAL A 42 4.22 18.44 12.90
N LEU A 43 5.25 19.29 12.96
CA LEU A 43 6.58 18.99 12.43
C LEU A 43 7.20 17.78 13.13
N THR A 44 7.12 17.72 14.46
CA THR A 44 7.59 16.57 15.23
C THR A 44 6.83 15.31 14.85
N SER A 45 5.51 15.38 14.66
CA SER A 45 4.72 14.25 14.16
C SER A 45 5.19 13.81 12.77
N TYR A 46 5.42 14.73 11.83
CA TYR A 46 5.93 14.39 10.50
C TYR A 46 7.34 13.78 10.52
N LEU A 47 8.19 14.22 11.44
CA LEU A 47 9.56 13.69 11.58
C LEU A 47 9.58 12.35 12.33
N MET A 48 8.68 12.14 13.29
CA MET A 48 8.57 10.89 14.06
C MET A 48 7.82 9.79 13.31
N VAL A 49 6.87 10.16 12.44
CA VAL A 49 6.26 9.20 11.53
C VAL A 49 7.35 8.75 10.57
N THR A 50 7.89 7.57 10.84
CA THR A 50 8.69 6.81 9.88
C THR A 50 7.93 6.83 8.55
N PRO A 51 8.62 7.00 7.40
CA PRO A 51 7.94 7.13 6.12
C PRO A 51 7.02 5.93 5.99
N TYR A 52 5.71 6.19 6.12
CA TYR A 52 4.70 5.25 5.70
C TYR A 52 5.01 5.11 4.22
N SER A 53 5.61 3.98 3.84
CA SER A 53 5.70 3.65 2.43
C SER A 53 4.26 3.62 1.98
N LEU A 54 3.84 4.68 1.27
CA LEU A 54 2.55 4.70 0.64
C LEU A 54 2.45 3.38 -0.12
N PRO A 55 1.42 2.58 0.17
CA PRO A 55 1.30 1.31 -0.51
C PRO A 55 1.30 1.63 -2.00
N LEU A 56 2.08 0.86 -2.77
CA LEU A 56 2.18 1.06 -4.23
C LEU A 56 0.79 1.07 -4.90
N MET A 57 -0.21 0.50 -4.21
CA MET A 57 -1.55 0.18 -4.66
C MET A 57 -2.50 0.29 -3.47
N ASP A 58 -3.62 1.01 -3.58
CA ASP A 58 -4.68 0.96 -2.56
C ASP A 58 -5.82 0.02 -2.99
N SER A 59 -6.07 -0.09 -4.30
CA SER A 59 -7.06 -0.99 -4.90
C SER A 59 -6.46 -1.94 -5.94
N MET A 60 -7.15 -3.06 -6.19
CA MET A 60 -6.87 -3.91 -7.36
C MET A 60 -7.11 -3.16 -8.68
N GLU A 61 -7.93 -2.12 -8.68
CA GLU A 61 -8.22 -1.29 -9.87
C GLU A 61 -7.01 -0.49 -10.29
N ASP A 62 -6.26 0.06 -9.32
CA ASP A 62 -4.99 0.73 -9.59
C ASP A 62 -4.01 -0.26 -10.26
N ALA A 63 -4.05 -1.53 -9.87
CA ALA A 63 -3.18 -2.56 -10.43
C ALA A 63 -3.54 -2.90 -11.87
N ALA A 64 -4.83 -2.84 -12.18
CA ALA A 64 -5.36 -3.10 -13.50
C ALA A 64 -5.14 -1.90 -14.45
N TYR A 65 -5.33 -0.67 -13.99
CA TYR A 65 -5.38 0.52 -14.85
C TYR A 65 -4.15 1.43 -14.80
N ASP A 66 -3.38 1.46 -13.71
CA ASP A 66 -2.18 2.32 -13.62
C ASP A 66 -1.04 1.77 -14.50
N PRO A 67 -0.53 2.53 -15.48
CA PRO A 67 0.56 2.06 -16.35
C PRO A 67 1.88 1.80 -15.61
N ASN A 68 2.08 2.38 -14.44
CA ASN A 68 3.31 2.23 -13.65
C ASN A 68 3.36 0.90 -12.90
N VAL A 69 2.21 0.24 -12.71
CA VAL A 69 2.12 -1.04 -12.01
C VAL A 69 2.02 -2.19 -13.00
N ARG A 70 2.95 -3.13 -12.82
CA ARG A 70 3.12 -4.33 -13.63
C ARG A 70 2.68 -5.57 -12.83
N PRO A 71 1.47 -6.10 -13.07
CA PRO A 71 1.01 -7.32 -12.41
C PRO A 71 1.83 -8.51 -12.90
N VAL A 72 2.36 -9.31 -11.98
CA VAL A 72 3.10 -10.54 -12.28
C VAL A 72 2.36 -11.76 -11.73
N LEU A 73 2.36 -12.83 -12.51
CA LEU A 73 1.70 -14.11 -12.19
C LEU A 73 2.56 -15.29 -12.62
N VAL A 74 2.33 -16.44 -12.01
CA VAL A 74 2.94 -17.70 -12.48
C VAL A 74 2.16 -18.23 -13.69
N LYS A 75 2.89 -18.64 -14.73
CA LYS A 75 2.35 -19.21 -15.96
C LYS A 75 1.49 -20.43 -15.69
N ASN A 76 0.41 -20.58 -16.44
CA ASN A 76 -0.46 -21.77 -16.45
C ASN A 76 -1.11 -22.10 -15.09
N GLN A 77 -1.08 -21.18 -14.12
CA GLN A 77 -1.82 -21.31 -12.88
C GLN A 77 -3.23 -20.75 -13.05
N ALA A 78 -4.13 -21.07 -12.11
CA ALA A 78 -5.53 -20.65 -12.14
C ALA A 78 -5.71 -19.14 -12.38
N GLY A 79 -4.86 -18.30 -11.79
CA GLY A 79 -4.89 -16.84 -11.98
C GLY A 79 -4.58 -16.40 -13.42
N ASP A 80 -3.54 -16.97 -14.04
CA ASP A 80 -3.14 -16.66 -15.42
C ASP A 80 -4.20 -17.11 -16.44
N ILE A 81 -4.75 -18.31 -16.25
CA ILE A 81 -5.83 -18.84 -17.10
C ILE A 81 -7.06 -17.95 -17.00
N LEU A 82 -7.46 -17.59 -15.77
CA LEU A 82 -8.62 -16.74 -15.52
C LEU A 82 -8.48 -15.35 -16.17
N PHE A 83 -7.34 -14.69 -15.99
CA PHE A 83 -7.13 -13.36 -16.57
C PHE A 83 -7.02 -13.43 -18.10
N SER A 84 -6.51 -14.54 -18.63
CA SER A 84 -6.41 -14.76 -20.08
C SER A 84 -7.76 -15.07 -20.73
N THR A 85 -8.71 -15.67 -20.01
CA THR A 85 -10.06 -16.01 -20.52
C THR A 85 -11.13 -14.98 -20.19
N ALA A 86 -10.84 -13.97 -19.37
CA ALA A 86 -11.81 -12.95 -19.00
C ALA A 86 -12.13 -11.99 -20.15
N ASP A 87 -13.42 -11.83 -20.47
CA ASP A 87 -13.91 -10.96 -21.55
C ASP A 87 -14.38 -9.58 -21.07
N LYS A 88 -14.63 -9.39 -19.77
CA LYS A 88 -15.18 -8.14 -19.20
C LYS A 88 -14.60 -7.82 -17.83
N GLY A 89 -14.58 -6.52 -17.51
CA GLY A 89 -14.23 -5.99 -16.19
C GLY A 89 -12.74 -5.98 -15.87
N LEU A 90 -12.43 -5.88 -14.57
CA LEU A 90 -11.09 -5.79 -14.00
C LEU A 90 -10.13 -6.90 -14.47
N PHE A 91 -10.63 -8.13 -14.58
CA PHE A 91 -9.83 -9.28 -15.00
C PHE A 91 -9.40 -9.21 -16.47
N LYS A 92 -10.21 -8.60 -17.34
CA LYS A 92 -9.81 -8.34 -18.72
C LYS A 92 -8.66 -7.33 -18.79
N ALA A 93 -8.73 -6.27 -17.98
CA ALA A 93 -7.65 -5.27 -17.93
C ALA A 93 -6.31 -5.89 -17.48
N PHE A 94 -6.33 -6.79 -16.49
CA PHE A 94 -5.16 -7.61 -16.14
C PHE A 94 -4.69 -8.49 -17.30
N GLY A 95 -5.62 -9.20 -17.95
CA GLY A 95 -5.35 -10.02 -19.12
C GLY A 95 -4.67 -9.23 -20.25
N ASP A 96 -5.16 -8.03 -20.56
CA ASP A 96 -4.63 -7.16 -21.60
C ASP A 96 -3.20 -6.67 -21.27
N LYS A 97 -2.92 -6.30 -20.02
CA LYS A 97 -1.55 -5.98 -19.57
C LYS A 97 -0.58 -7.17 -19.72
N LEU A 98 -1.03 -8.37 -19.37
CA LEU A 98 -0.24 -9.60 -19.47
C LEU A 98 -0.05 -10.05 -20.92
N ARG A 99 -1.02 -9.78 -21.81
CA ARG A 99 -0.89 -10.01 -23.26
C ARG A 99 0.10 -9.02 -23.88
N ALA A 100 0.05 -7.75 -23.48
CA ALA A 100 0.99 -6.73 -23.95
C ALA A 100 2.44 -7.01 -23.51
N ASN A 101 2.64 -7.63 -22.34
CA ASN A 101 3.96 -7.92 -21.79
C ASN A 101 4.08 -9.39 -21.33
N PRO A 102 4.45 -10.33 -22.22
CA PRO A 102 4.57 -11.74 -21.87
C PRO A 102 5.67 -12.03 -20.83
N LYS A 103 6.61 -11.10 -20.62
CA LYS A 103 7.67 -11.18 -19.60
C LYS A 103 7.16 -11.06 -18.16
N LEU A 104 5.93 -10.59 -17.96
CA LEU A 104 5.30 -10.51 -16.64
C LEU A 104 4.87 -11.87 -16.08
N ARG A 105 4.90 -12.92 -16.91
CA ARG A 105 4.58 -14.27 -16.47
C ARG A 105 5.84 -15.01 -16.02
N CYS A 106 5.88 -15.42 -14.75
CA CYS A 106 6.97 -16.18 -14.15
C CYS A 106 6.78 -17.68 -14.32
N ASN A 107 7.87 -18.44 -14.26
CA ASN A 107 7.79 -19.91 -14.27
C ASN A 107 7.61 -20.50 -12.85
N SER A 108 7.94 -19.74 -11.80
CA SER A 108 7.78 -20.16 -10.40
C SER A 108 7.43 -18.99 -9.49
N SER A 109 6.84 -19.29 -8.33
CA SER A 109 6.53 -18.30 -7.29
C SER A 109 7.78 -17.55 -6.82
N ARG A 110 8.90 -18.26 -6.61
CA ARG A 110 10.19 -17.66 -6.23
C ARG A 110 10.67 -16.63 -7.25
N GLN A 111 10.56 -16.93 -8.55
CA GLN A 111 10.94 -16.01 -9.61
C GLN A 111 10.04 -14.75 -9.59
N CYS A 112 8.75 -14.91 -9.34
CA CYS A 112 7.82 -13.77 -9.21
C CYS A 112 8.16 -12.89 -7.99
N VAL A 113 8.46 -13.49 -6.84
CA VAL A 113 8.87 -12.75 -5.63
C VAL A 113 10.19 -12.00 -5.88
N GLN A 114 11.14 -12.60 -6.60
CA GLN A 114 12.38 -11.91 -7.01
C GLN A 114 12.10 -10.71 -7.91
N MET A 115 11.12 -10.80 -8.81
CA MET A 115 10.74 -9.70 -9.70
C MET A 115 10.09 -8.54 -8.93
N VAL A 116 9.29 -8.84 -7.90
CA VAL A 116 8.69 -7.82 -7.00
C VAL A 116 9.75 -7.11 -6.16
N THR A 117 10.72 -7.86 -5.66
CA THR A 117 11.78 -7.32 -4.81
C THR A 117 12.90 -6.63 -5.61
N SER A 118 13.03 -6.92 -6.90
CA SER A 118 13.99 -6.24 -7.79
C SER A 118 13.57 -4.80 -8.12
N LEU A 119 14.56 -3.91 -8.30
CA LEU A 119 14.30 -2.56 -8.78
C LEU A 119 14.05 -2.55 -10.30
N PRO A 120 13.10 -1.75 -10.81
CA PRO A 120 12.22 -0.84 -10.06
C PRO A 120 11.05 -1.56 -9.35
N HIS A 121 10.63 -1.04 -8.19
CA HIS A 121 9.50 -1.53 -7.38
C HIS A 121 8.14 -1.25 -8.03
N GLN A 122 7.95 -1.73 -9.25
CA GLN A 122 6.74 -1.54 -10.06
C GLN A 122 5.97 -2.85 -10.24
N HIS A 123 6.52 -3.97 -9.79
CA HIS A 123 5.91 -5.29 -9.98
C HIS A 123 5.03 -5.66 -8.79
N ALA A 124 3.83 -6.14 -9.05
CA ALA A 124 2.88 -6.60 -8.04
C ALA A 124 2.54 -8.08 -8.29
N TYR A 125 2.88 -8.95 -7.33
CA TYR A 125 2.59 -10.39 -7.45
C TYR A 125 1.16 -10.71 -6.99
N ILE A 126 0.40 -11.35 -7.87
CA ILE A 126 -0.99 -11.74 -7.60
C ILE A 126 -1.04 -13.24 -7.30
N GLU A 127 -1.47 -13.58 -6.10
CA GLU A 127 -1.58 -14.96 -5.61
C GLU A 127 -2.62 -15.05 -4.47
N ASP A 128 -2.98 -16.27 -4.09
CA ASP A 128 -3.84 -16.53 -2.93
C ASP A 128 -3.25 -15.99 -1.61
N LEU A 129 -4.13 -15.49 -0.73
CA LEU A 129 -3.75 -14.90 0.55
C LEU A 129 -2.94 -15.86 1.43
N LEU A 130 -3.26 -17.16 1.42
CA LEU A 130 -2.54 -18.15 2.21
C LEU A 130 -1.09 -18.31 1.73
N ALA A 131 -0.90 -18.39 0.41
CA ALA A 131 0.42 -18.51 -0.19
C ALA A 131 1.25 -17.23 0.02
N LEU A 132 0.65 -16.04 -0.09
CA LEU A 132 1.33 -14.78 0.20
C LEU A 132 1.82 -14.70 1.66
N LYS A 133 0.99 -15.12 2.61
CA LYS A 133 1.38 -15.18 4.03
C LYS A 133 2.53 -16.16 4.27
N GLU A 134 2.51 -17.31 3.59
CA GLU A 134 3.57 -18.31 3.68
C GLU A 134 4.89 -17.77 3.12
N ILE A 135 4.86 -17.06 1.99
CA ILE A 135 6.04 -16.42 1.39
C ILE A 135 6.66 -15.40 2.36
N ILE A 136 5.85 -14.52 2.96
CA ILE A 136 6.35 -13.53 3.92
C ILE A 136 6.93 -14.21 5.16
N LYS A 137 6.28 -15.27 5.65
CA LYS A 137 6.77 -16.05 6.79
C LYS A 137 8.10 -16.72 6.48
N ASP A 138 8.26 -17.33 5.30
CA ASP A 138 9.53 -17.94 4.88
C ASP A 138 10.63 -16.87 4.77
N GLU A 139 10.32 -15.72 4.17
CA GLU A 139 11.27 -14.60 4.06
C GLU A 139 11.73 -14.09 5.43
N TYR A 140 10.79 -13.90 6.36
CA TYR A 140 11.06 -13.48 7.73
C TYR A 140 11.91 -14.51 8.48
N ASN A 141 11.58 -15.80 8.38
CA ASN A 141 12.34 -16.87 9.02
C ASN A 141 13.79 -16.96 8.49
N ARG A 142 14.02 -16.61 7.22
CA ARG A 142 15.34 -16.70 6.59
C ARG A 142 16.20 -15.46 6.79
N THR A 143 15.61 -14.27 6.77
CA THR A 143 16.35 -12.99 6.75
C THR A 143 16.15 -12.16 8.01
N GLY A 144 15.13 -12.46 8.82
CA GLY A 144 14.68 -11.63 9.94
C GLY A 144 14.00 -10.32 9.51
N GLN A 145 13.70 -10.14 8.22
CA GLN A 145 13.12 -8.90 7.68
C GLN A 145 11.91 -9.20 6.78
N CYS A 146 10.96 -8.27 6.73
CA CYS A 146 9.81 -8.31 5.82
C CYS A 146 9.98 -7.23 4.74
N LYS A 147 10.39 -7.61 3.53
CA LYS A 147 10.58 -6.64 2.43
C LYS A 147 9.34 -6.50 1.55
N THR A 148 8.40 -7.43 1.68
CA THR A 148 7.16 -7.48 0.91
C THR A 148 5.96 -7.20 1.81
N THR A 149 4.91 -6.64 1.22
CA THR A 149 3.65 -6.35 1.92
C THR A 149 2.47 -6.85 1.10
N ILE A 150 1.38 -7.18 1.78
CA ILE A 150 0.13 -7.61 1.16
C ILE A 150 -0.79 -6.39 1.12
N MET A 151 -1.27 -6.03 -0.07
CA MET A 151 -2.27 -4.98 -0.24
C MET A 151 -3.54 -5.32 0.55
N LYS A 152 -4.27 -4.31 1.01
CA LYS A 152 -5.57 -4.49 1.67
C LYS A 152 -6.52 -5.23 0.71
N VAL A 153 -6.78 -6.50 1.00
CA VAL A 153 -7.63 -7.34 0.16
C VAL A 153 -9.10 -7.00 0.45
N GLY A 154 -9.80 -6.46 -0.55
CA GLY A 154 -11.27 -6.54 -0.59
C GLY A 154 -11.67 -8.01 -0.73
N GLU A 155 -12.64 -8.47 0.07
CA GLU A 155 -13.10 -9.85 0.24
C GLU A 155 -13.35 -10.58 -1.11
N ALA A 156 -12.30 -11.10 -1.73
CA ALA A 156 -12.36 -11.98 -2.88
C ALA A 156 -12.03 -13.41 -2.43
N SER A 157 -12.85 -13.97 -1.55
CA SER A 157 -12.72 -15.37 -1.16
C SER A 157 -13.20 -16.25 -2.31
N ARG A 158 -12.28 -17.05 -2.88
CA ARG A 158 -12.65 -18.13 -3.80
C ARG A 158 -12.63 -19.44 -3.03
N PRO A 159 -13.73 -20.22 -3.05
CA PRO A 159 -13.73 -21.51 -2.39
C PRO A 159 -12.71 -22.43 -3.05
N THR A 160 -11.79 -22.95 -2.25
CA THR A 160 -10.93 -24.07 -2.65
C THR A 160 -11.72 -25.37 -2.51
N GLY A 161 -11.38 -26.36 -3.34
CA GLY A 161 -12.09 -27.64 -3.36
C GLY A 161 -11.22 -28.77 -3.85
N TRP A 162 -11.63 -29.98 -3.55
CA TRP A 162 -10.93 -31.19 -3.97
C TRP A 162 -11.37 -31.62 -5.36
N ALA A 163 -10.42 -31.91 -6.22
CA ALA A 163 -10.69 -32.43 -7.55
C ALA A 163 -10.80 -33.97 -7.50
N LEU A 164 -11.97 -34.50 -7.87
CA LEU A 164 -12.18 -35.94 -8.06
C LEU A 164 -12.33 -36.27 -9.53
N ARG A 165 -11.95 -37.49 -9.91
CA ARG A 165 -12.21 -38.03 -11.25
C ARG A 165 -13.70 -37.97 -11.56
N LYS A 166 -14.05 -37.56 -12.78
CA LYS A 166 -15.44 -37.51 -13.25
C LYS A 166 -16.09 -38.90 -13.08
N ARG A 167 -17.26 -38.93 -12.42
CA ARG A 167 -18.00 -40.17 -12.05
C ARG A 167 -17.25 -41.12 -11.09
N SER A 168 -16.41 -40.58 -10.20
CA SER A 168 -15.83 -41.35 -9.10
C SER A 168 -16.92 -41.86 -8.16
N THR A 169 -16.84 -43.14 -7.75
CA THR A 169 -17.72 -43.72 -6.71
C THR A 169 -17.54 -43.07 -5.34
N TYR A 170 -16.44 -42.33 -5.15
CA TYR A 170 -16.12 -41.65 -3.89
C TYR A 170 -16.66 -40.22 -3.81
N SER A 171 -17.24 -39.66 -4.88
CA SER A 171 -17.70 -38.25 -4.87
C SER A 171 -18.74 -37.98 -3.81
N GLU A 172 -19.68 -38.90 -3.61
CA GLU A 172 -20.75 -38.75 -2.62
C GLU A 172 -20.21 -38.84 -1.19
N LYS A 173 -19.28 -39.78 -0.93
CA LYS A 173 -18.62 -39.89 0.37
C LYS A 173 -17.83 -38.62 0.69
N PHE A 174 -17.06 -38.13 -0.29
CA PHE A 174 -16.22 -36.96 -0.11
C PHE A 174 -17.03 -35.67 0.13
N ASN A 175 -18.18 -35.52 -0.52
CA ASN A 175 -19.06 -34.36 -0.32
C ASN A 175 -19.80 -34.37 1.03
N ARG A 176 -19.93 -35.53 1.68
CA ARG A 176 -20.63 -35.66 2.97
C ARG A 176 -19.72 -35.50 4.19
N GLY A 177 -18.39 -35.54 4.00
CA GLY A 177 -17.39 -35.49 5.07
C GLY A 177 -17.00 -36.88 5.55
#